data_AF-A0AAE1PUJ6-F1
#
_entry.id   AF-A0AAE1PUJ6-F1
#
_cell.length_a   1.000
_cell.length_b   1.000
_cell.length_c   1.000
_cell.angle_alpha   90.00
_cell.angle_beta   90.00
_cell.angle_gamma   90.00
#
_symmetry.space_group_name_H-M   'P 1'
#
loop_
_entity.id
_entity.type
_entity.pdbx_description
1 polymer ?
#
loop_
_entity_poly.entity_id
_entity_poly.type
_entity_poly.pdbx_seq_one_letter_code
_entity_poly.pdbx_strand_id
1 'polypeptide(L)'
;MFDKWGRLREANKPQLADEIAAVVPKSALESFEEERTVTNVLDGSSLLQRIPGKKGDTFEDIASMYMKHVSKKILNLVVVFDGYKSGPTTKDMTHNRRSKGVFGPKVMFTSTMPLRSKKETYLSNSDNKQNFIDLLCETFKANGIDCVNASADADVMIAKKGIEHARETVTYVIGEDTDLLALLCHYAERGMNDLYFKSSKEDGKCWHINSVAVAVASCPCTLWM
;
A
#
# COMPACT_ATOMS: atom_id res chain seq x y z
N MET A 1 11.91 21.94 -9.12
CA MET A 1 10.76 21.29 -9.78
C MET A 1 11.18 20.33 -10.90
N PHE A 2 12.02 20.72 -11.86
CA PHE A 2 12.49 19.82 -12.94
C PHE A 2 14.01 19.54 -12.88
N ASP A 3 14.45 18.42 -13.45
CA ASP A 3 15.84 18.07 -13.67
C ASP A 3 16.40 18.74 -14.94
N LYS A 4 17.69 18.53 -15.22
CA LYS A 4 18.37 19.14 -16.39
C LYS A 4 17.84 18.67 -17.75
N TRP A 5 16.95 17.67 -17.77
CA TRP A 5 16.30 17.15 -18.97
C TRP A 5 14.81 17.49 -19.02
N GLY A 6 14.34 18.42 -18.18
CA GLY A 6 12.95 18.87 -18.16
C GLY A 6 11.98 17.84 -17.56
N ARG A 7 12.46 16.85 -16.79
CA ARG A 7 11.60 15.87 -16.10
C ARG A 7 11.36 16.30 -14.66
N LEU A 8 10.17 16.02 -14.11
CA LEU A 8 9.86 16.36 -12.72
C LEU A 8 10.86 15.64 -11.78
N ARG A 9 11.47 16.37 -10.84
CA ARG A 9 12.38 15.78 -9.86
C ARG A 9 11.62 14.80 -8.97
N GLU A 10 12.29 13.73 -8.56
CA GLU A 10 11.73 12.78 -7.59
C GLU A 10 11.64 13.44 -6.21
N ALA A 11 10.49 13.33 -5.57
CA ALA A 11 10.30 13.80 -4.21
C ALA A 11 11.12 12.92 -3.25
N ASN A 12 11.85 13.54 -2.31
CA ASN A 12 12.58 12.81 -1.28
C ASN A 12 11.63 12.41 -0.14
N LYS A 13 10.66 11.55 -0.45
CA LYS A 13 9.61 11.11 0.48
C LYS A 13 10.16 10.50 1.79
N PRO A 14 11.22 9.67 1.78
CA PRO A 14 11.76 9.12 3.02
C PRO A 14 12.27 10.19 3.98
N GLN A 15 12.92 11.25 3.45
CA GLN A 15 13.40 12.36 4.27
C GLN A 15 12.25 13.08 4.99
N LEU A 16 11.11 13.27 4.32
CA LEU A 16 9.93 13.87 4.95
C LEU A 16 9.45 13.02 6.14
N ALA A 17 9.40 11.69 6.00
CA ALA A 17 9.05 10.81 7.11
C ALA A 17 10.06 10.91 8.26
N ASP A 18 11.35 11.06 7.99
CA ASP A 18 12.36 11.23 9.04
C ASP A 18 12.23 12.58 9.76
N GLU A 19 11.93 13.65 9.03
CA GLU A 19 11.68 14.98 9.59
C GLU A 19 10.42 14.97 10.49
N ILE A 20 9.35 14.29 10.07
CA ILE A 20 8.15 14.10 10.91
C ILE A 20 8.51 13.29 12.17
N ALA A 21 9.29 12.21 12.04
CA ALA A 21 9.71 11.40 13.20
C ALA A 21 10.48 12.21 14.24
N ALA A 22 11.24 13.22 13.81
CA ALA A 22 12.06 14.05 14.69
C ALA A 22 11.24 15.04 15.53
N VAL A 23 10.04 15.42 15.08
CA VAL A 23 9.20 16.44 15.75
C VAL A 23 8.05 15.86 16.56
N VAL A 24 7.71 14.59 16.37
CA VAL A 24 6.64 13.90 17.12
C VAL A 24 7.18 13.29 18.41
N PRO A 25 6.36 13.18 19.48
CA PRO A 25 6.79 12.49 20.71
C PRO A 25 7.07 11.01 20.42
N LYS A 26 8.04 10.41 21.12
CA LYS A 26 8.42 9.00 20.92
C LYS A 26 7.25 8.03 21.12
N SER A 27 6.33 8.34 22.03
CA SER A 27 5.11 7.55 22.24
C SER A 27 4.22 7.49 20.99
N ALA A 28 4.32 8.46 20.08
CA ALA A 28 3.61 8.43 18.80
C ALA A 28 4.28 7.52 17.75
N LEU A 29 5.46 6.95 18.06
CA LEU A 29 6.21 6.03 17.20
C LEU A 29 6.19 4.58 17.71
N GLU A 30 5.38 4.29 18.73
CA GLU A 30 5.27 2.97 19.35
C GLU A 30 4.01 2.25 18.86
N SER A 31 4.12 0.94 18.65
CA SER A 31 2.96 0.08 18.40
C SER A 31 2.27 -0.28 19.71
N PHE A 32 0.95 -0.38 19.68
CA PHE A 32 0.18 -0.83 20.81
C PHE A 32 -0.27 -2.28 20.59
N GLU A 33 0.21 -3.20 21.42
CA GLU A 33 -0.25 -4.59 21.43
C GLU A 33 -1.45 -4.70 22.38
N GLU A 34 -2.65 -4.89 21.84
CA GLU A 34 -3.85 -5.13 22.66
C GLU A 34 -4.65 -6.31 22.14
N GLU A 35 -5.32 -7.01 23.05
CA GLU A 35 -6.23 -8.14 22.78
C GLU A 35 -7.58 -7.71 22.17
N ARG A 36 -7.72 -6.44 21.76
CA ARG A 36 -8.97 -5.91 21.19
C ARG A 36 -9.16 -6.35 19.75
N THR A 37 -10.41 -6.22 19.27
CA THR A 37 -10.79 -6.50 17.89
C THR A 37 -10.14 -5.51 16.93
N VAL A 38 -8.95 -5.81 16.42
CA VAL A 38 -8.24 -4.91 15.49
C VAL A 38 -8.71 -5.14 14.06
N THR A 39 -8.86 -4.05 13.27
CA THR A 39 -9.02 -4.10 11.80
C THR A 39 -7.74 -3.67 11.10
N ASN A 40 -7.41 -4.32 10.00
CA ASN A 40 -6.18 -4.05 9.25
C ASN A 40 -6.49 -3.70 7.81
N VAL A 41 -5.97 -2.59 7.33
CA VAL A 41 -6.05 -2.15 5.93
C VAL A 41 -4.66 -2.22 5.31
N LEU A 42 -4.45 -3.09 4.33
CA LEU A 42 -3.14 -3.32 3.72
C LEU A 42 -3.05 -2.72 2.32
N ASP A 43 -1.97 -1.97 2.09
CA ASP A 43 -1.52 -1.54 0.76
C ASP A 43 -1.05 -2.75 -0.06
N GLY A 44 -1.90 -3.16 -1.01
CA GLY A 44 -1.64 -4.28 -1.92
C GLY A 44 -0.53 -4.02 -2.93
N SER A 45 -0.22 -2.77 -3.27
CA SER A 45 0.86 -2.46 -4.21
C SER A 45 2.24 -2.74 -3.64
N SER A 46 2.41 -2.53 -2.32
CA SER A 46 3.61 -2.97 -1.60
C SER A 46 3.74 -4.50 -1.57
N LEU A 47 2.61 -5.21 -1.47
CA LEU A 47 2.55 -6.68 -1.41
C LEU A 47 3.02 -7.32 -2.74
N LEU A 48 2.60 -6.77 -3.89
CA LEU A 48 2.99 -7.25 -5.23
C LEU A 48 4.51 -7.33 -5.44
N GLN A 49 5.27 -6.47 -4.77
CA GLN A 49 6.73 -6.43 -4.93
C GLN A 49 7.43 -7.48 -4.06
N ARG A 50 6.86 -7.82 -2.90
CA ARG A 50 7.53 -8.60 -1.85
C ARG A 50 7.64 -10.09 -2.14
N ILE A 51 6.60 -10.69 -2.73
CA ILE A 51 6.51 -12.14 -2.83
C ILE A 51 7.07 -12.58 -4.18
N PRO A 52 8.23 -13.26 -4.24
CA PRO A 52 8.82 -13.67 -5.50
C PRO A 52 7.95 -14.71 -6.20
N GLY A 53 7.76 -14.58 -7.52
CA GLY A 53 7.16 -15.63 -8.35
C GLY A 53 8.27 -16.38 -9.08
N LYS A 54 8.34 -17.70 -8.95
CA LYS A 54 9.34 -18.49 -9.68
C LYS A 54 8.79 -18.88 -11.04
N LYS A 55 9.70 -18.98 -12.01
CA LYS A 55 9.35 -19.50 -13.32
C LYS A 55 8.94 -20.97 -13.18
N GLY A 56 7.78 -21.32 -13.70
CA GLY A 56 7.21 -22.67 -13.59
C GLY A 56 6.11 -22.81 -12.53
N ASP A 57 6.03 -21.91 -11.55
CA ASP A 57 4.90 -21.88 -10.62
C ASP A 57 3.63 -21.47 -11.39
N THR A 58 2.49 -22.09 -11.07
CA THR A 58 1.21 -21.64 -11.65
C THR A 58 0.79 -20.31 -11.04
N PHE A 59 -0.06 -19.55 -11.74
CA PHE A 59 -0.59 -18.30 -11.18
C PHE A 59 -1.39 -18.55 -9.89
N GLU A 60 -2.04 -19.70 -9.77
CA GLU A 60 -2.71 -20.18 -8.55
C GLU A 60 -1.75 -20.47 -7.41
N ASP A 61 -0.63 -21.14 -7.69
CA ASP A 61 0.43 -21.38 -6.69
C ASP A 61 0.98 -20.06 -6.17
N ILE A 62 1.25 -19.13 -7.08
CA ILE A 62 1.72 -17.79 -6.74
C ILE A 62 0.66 -17.09 -5.89
N ALA A 63 -0.61 -17.03 -6.31
CA ALA A 63 -1.68 -16.41 -5.54
C ALA A 63 -1.85 -17.03 -4.14
N SER A 64 -1.69 -18.34 -4.03
CA SER A 64 -1.69 -19.07 -2.76
C SER A 64 -0.52 -18.67 -1.86
N MET A 65 0.65 -18.36 -2.41
CA MET A 65 1.77 -17.80 -1.64
C MET A 65 1.43 -16.42 -1.06
N TYR A 66 0.73 -15.58 -1.82
CA TYR A 66 0.23 -14.29 -1.33
C TYR A 66 -0.77 -14.48 -0.19
N MET A 67 -1.75 -15.37 -0.36
CA MET A 67 -2.73 -15.67 0.69
C MET A 67 -2.03 -16.14 1.97
N LYS A 68 -1.11 -17.11 1.87
CA LYS A 68 -0.34 -17.63 3.01
C LYS A 68 0.50 -16.56 3.71
N HIS A 69 0.97 -15.56 2.97
CA HIS A 69 1.76 -14.46 3.55
C HIS A 69 0.88 -13.53 4.40
N VAL A 70 -0.31 -13.20 3.91
CA VAL A 70 -1.21 -12.26 4.60
C VAL A 70 -1.99 -12.92 5.74
N SER A 71 -2.44 -14.17 5.57
CA SER A 71 -3.28 -14.88 6.56
C SER A 71 -2.55 -15.28 7.83
N LYS A 72 -1.23 -15.50 7.77
CA LYS A 72 -0.44 -15.91 8.95
C LYS A 72 -0.24 -14.80 9.97
N LYS A 73 -0.43 -13.54 9.59
CA LYS A 73 0.06 -12.39 10.35
C LYS A 73 -1.05 -11.43 10.79
N ILE A 74 -2.23 -11.48 10.18
CA ILE A 74 -3.19 -10.39 10.27
C ILE A 74 -4.63 -10.92 10.33
N LEU A 75 -5.36 -10.52 11.36
CA LEU A 75 -6.80 -10.77 11.51
C LEU A 75 -7.60 -9.57 10.96
N ASN A 76 -8.86 -9.80 10.54
CA ASN A 76 -9.77 -8.77 10.02
C ASN A 76 -9.09 -7.86 8.99
N LEU A 77 -8.60 -8.49 7.92
CA LEU A 77 -7.79 -7.84 6.90
C LEU A 77 -8.64 -7.41 5.70
N VAL A 78 -8.45 -6.16 5.29
CA VAL A 78 -8.89 -5.60 4.01
C VAL A 78 -7.66 -5.26 3.19
N VAL A 79 -7.53 -5.83 1.99
CA VAL A 79 -6.45 -5.51 1.05
C VAL A 79 -6.97 -4.56 -0.02
N VAL A 80 -6.25 -3.46 -0.26
CA VAL A 80 -6.61 -2.49 -1.29
C VAL A 80 -5.50 -2.43 -2.34
N PHE A 81 -5.85 -2.66 -3.61
CA PHE A 81 -4.92 -2.61 -4.73
C PHE A 81 -5.16 -1.38 -5.61
N ASP A 82 -4.10 -0.91 -6.26
CA ASP A 82 -4.20 0.04 -7.37
C ASP A 82 -5.00 -0.56 -8.54
N GLY A 83 -5.74 0.30 -9.23
CA GLY A 83 -6.38 0.04 -10.50
C GLY A 83 -5.51 0.41 -11.69
N TYR A 84 -5.52 -0.46 -12.69
CA TYR A 84 -4.75 -0.31 -13.93
C TYR A 84 -5.63 -0.36 -15.19
N LYS A 85 -6.97 -0.37 -15.05
CA LYS A 85 -7.95 -0.38 -16.17
C LYS A 85 -8.30 1.02 -16.70
N SER A 86 -8.07 2.06 -15.90
CA SER A 86 -8.40 3.44 -16.25
C SER A 86 -7.33 4.03 -17.17
N GLY A 87 -7.74 4.97 -18.06
CA GLY A 87 -6.86 5.71 -18.97
C GLY A 87 -5.74 6.49 -18.26
N PRO A 88 -5.02 7.38 -18.97
CA PRO A 88 -3.73 7.86 -18.47
C PRO A 88 -3.82 8.47 -17.07
N THR A 89 -3.06 7.90 -16.15
CA THR A 89 -3.08 8.28 -14.74
C THR A 89 -1.95 9.26 -14.43
N THR A 90 -2.07 10.00 -13.34
CA THR A 90 -0.98 10.83 -12.81
C THR A 90 0.27 10.01 -12.43
N LYS A 91 0.13 8.68 -12.26
CA LYS A 91 1.25 7.75 -11.98
C LYS A 91 1.87 7.13 -13.24
N ASP A 92 1.37 7.40 -14.45
CA ASP A 92 1.90 6.80 -15.70
C ASP A 92 3.38 7.13 -15.91
N MET A 93 3.77 8.39 -15.68
CA MET A 93 5.17 8.80 -15.79
C MET A 93 6.05 8.10 -14.76
N THR A 94 5.54 7.89 -13.55
CA THR A 94 6.23 7.14 -12.48
C THR A 94 6.37 5.67 -12.83
N HIS A 95 5.30 5.05 -13.36
CA HIS A 95 5.31 3.67 -13.85
C HIS A 95 6.29 3.51 -15.01
N ASN A 96 6.27 4.41 -16.00
CA ASN A 96 7.16 4.41 -17.14
C ASN A 96 8.63 4.58 -16.73
N ARG A 97 8.90 5.43 -15.73
CA ARG A 97 10.25 5.59 -15.16
C ARG A 97 10.72 4.31 -14.46
N ARG A 98 9.87 3.68 -13.64
CA ARG A 98 10.17 2.41 -12.94
C ARG A 98 10.40 1.26 -13.92
N SER A 99 9.63 1.20 -15.01
CA SER A 99 9.79 0.20 -16.06
C SER A 99 10.92 0.51 -17.04
N LYS A 100 11.53 1.71 -16.97
CA LYS A 100 12.50 2.23 -17.96
C LYS A 100 11.96 2.19 -19.40
N GLY A 101 10.65 2.31 -19.57
CA GLY A 101 9.98 2.15 -20.87
C GLY A 101 9.93 0.70 -21.38
N VAL A 102 10.30 -0.29 -20.57
CA VAL A 102 10.29 -1.71 -20.95
C VAL A 102 9.03 -2.38 -20.39
N PHE A 103 8.15 -2.79 -21.30
CA PHE A 103 6.90 -3.46 -20.97
C PHE A 103 6.95 -4.91 -21.43
N GLY A 104 6.52 -5.83 -20.56
CA GLY A 104 6.34 -7.22 -20.94
C GLY A 104 5.20 -7.39 -21.97
N PRO A 105 5.21 -8.49 -22.73
CA PRO A 105 4.10 -8.81 -23.62
C PRO A 105 2.82 -8.99 -22.78
N LYS A 106 1.67 -8.64 -23.37
CA LYS A 106 0.38 -9.02 -22.80
C LYS A 106 0.27 -10.54 -22.79
N VAL A 107 -0.08 -11.12 -21.66
CA VAL A 107 -0.20 -12.56 -21.45
C VAL A 107 -1.61 -12.85 -20.98
N MET A 108 -2.37 -13.55 -21.82
CA MET A 108 -3.62 -14.18 -21.40
C MET A 108 -3.26 -15.44 -20.62
N PHE A 109 -3.79 -15.58 -19.39
CA PHE A 109 -3.50 -16.72 -18.54
C PHE A 109 -4.76 -17.26 -17.87
N THR A 110 -4.69 -18.52 -17.44
CA THR A 110 -5.61 -19.15 -16.49
C THR A 110 -4.86 -19.43 -15.18
N SER A 111 -5.57 -19.61 -14.07
CA SER A 111 -4.94 -19.87 -12.76
C SER A 111 -3.90 -21.01 -12.80
N THR A 112 -4.19 -22.06 -13.57
CA THR A 112 -3.34 -23.26 -13.73
C THR A 112 -2.15 -23.10 -14.70
N MET A 113 -2.06 -21.99 -15.45
CA MET A 113 -0.94 -21.78 -16.37
C MET A 113 0.34 -21.43 -15.61
N PRO A 114 1.50 -22.01 -15.95
CA PRO A 114 2.76 -21.67 -15.33
C PRO A 114 3.27 -20.29 -15.78
N LEU A 115 3.83 -19.52 -14.85
CA LEU A 115 4.52 -18.28 -15.15
C LEU A 115 5.79 -18.57 -15.98
N ARG A 116 5.81 -18.10 -17.24
CA ARG A 116 6.89 -18.40 -18.20
C ARG A 116 8.04 -17.38 -18.19
N SER A 117 7.79 -16.18 -17.68
CA SER A 117 8.76 -15.08 -17.59
C SER A 117 9.12 -14.79 -16.14
N LYS A 118 10.02 -13.82 -15.91
CA LYS A 118 10.18 -13.23 -14.57
C LYS A 118 8.88 -12.52 -14.17
N LYS A 119 8.53 -12.56 -12.88
CA LYS A 119 7.33 -11.88 -12.35
C LYS A 119 7.38 -10.39 -12.65
N GLU A 120 8.53 -9.76 -12.48
CA GLU A 120 8.73 -8.33 -12.68
C GLU A 120 8.48 -7.91 -14.13
N THR A 121 8.90 -8.75 -15.09
CA THR A 121 8.63 -8.54 -16.52
C THR A 121 7.16 -8.73 -16.85
N TYR A 122 6.50 -9.71 -16.23
CA TYR A 122 5.08 -9.94 -16.42
C TYR A 122 4.24 -8.76 -15.87
N LEU A 123 4.55 -8.31 -14.65
CA LEU A 123 3.86 -7.21 -13.96
C LEU A 123 4.22 -5.82 -14.50
N SER A 124 5.19 -5.69 -15.41
CA SER A 124 5.46 -4.38 -16.02
C SER A 124 4.38 -3.96 -17.00
N ASN A 125 3.63 -4.92 -17.56
CA ASN A 125 2.44 -4.66 -18.37
C ASN A 125 1.21 -4.41 -17.47
N SER A 126 0.48 -3.31 -17.70
CA SER A 126 -0.68 -2.90 -16.89
C SER A 126 -1.83 -3.89 -16.94
N ASP A 127 -2.15 -4.44 -18.13
CA ASP A 127 -3.21 -5.43 -18.29
C ASP A 127 -2.88 -6.71 -17.51
N ASN A 128 -1.64 -7.19 -17.63
CA ASN A 128 -1.18 -8.37 -16.91
C ASN A 128 -1.25 -8.15 -15.40
N LYS A 129 -0.77 -7.00 -14.94
CA LYS A 129 -0.79 -6.65 -13.52
C LYS A 129 -2.23 -6.62 -12.99
N GLN A 130 -3.16 -6.01 -13.75
CA GLN A 130 -4.56 -5.98 -13.36
C GLN A 130 -5.18 -7.37 -13.30
N ASN A 131 -4.96 -8.20 -14.33
CA ASN A 131 -5.50 -9.56 -14.36
C ASN A 131 -4.96 -10.40 -13.18
N PHE A 132 -3.70 -10.19 -12.80
CA PHE A 132 -3.11 -10.83 -11.63
C PHE A 132 -3.69 -10.31 -10.31
N ILE A 133 -3.93 -9.00 -10.19
CA ILE A 133 -4.64 -8.42 -9.03
C ILE A 133 -6.06 -8.99 -8.92
N ASP A 134 -6.78 -9.12 -10.04
CA ASP A 134 -8.12 -9.68 -10.07
C ASP A 134 -8.10 -11.14 -9.54
N LEU A 135 -7.14 -11.97 -9.98
CA LEU A 135 -6.93 -13.32 -9.42
C LEU A 135 -6.60 -13.31 -7.92
N LEU A 136 -5.74 -12.38 -7.46
CA LEU A 136 -5.40 -12.26 -6.04
C LEU A 136 -6.62 -11.90 -5.21
N CYS A 137 -7.44 -10.95 -5.67
CA CYS A 137 -8.67 -10.57 -4.98
C CYS A 137 -9.68 -11.72 -4.91
N GLU A 138 -9.84 -12.49 -5.98
CA GLU A 138 -10.67 -13.70 -5.97
C GLU A 138 -10.15 -14.71 -4.94
N THR A 139 -8.84 -14.93 -4.92
CA THR A 139 -8.18 -15.84 -3.96
C THR A 139 -8.37 -15.38 -2.52
N PHE A 140 -8.23 -14.08 -2.23
CA PHE A 140 -8.44 -13.51 -0.90
C PHE A 140 -9.89 -13.64 -0.45
N LYS A 141 -10.85 -13.26 -1.31
CA LYS A 141 -12.28 -13.35 -1.00
C LYS A 141 -12.73 -14.80 -0.76
N ALA A 142 -12.23 -15.75 -1.54
CA ALA A 142 -12.49 -17.17 -1.34
C ALA A 142 -11.98 -17.69 0.02
N ASN A 143 -11.03 -17.00 0.64
CA ASN A 143 -10.48 -17.31 1.96
C ASN A 143 -10.94 -16.35 3.06
N GLY A 144 -12.03 -15.60 2.83
CA GLY A 144 -12.65 -14.72 3.83
C GLY A 144 -11.88 -13.41 4.10
N ILE A 145 -10.99 -13.01 3.20
CA ILE A 145 -10.27 -11.72 3.28
C ILE A 145 -10.89 -10.75 2.28
N ASP A 146 -11.26 -9.57 2.75
CA ASP A 146 -11.81 -8.54 1.88
C ASP A 146 -10.73 -7.97 0.95
N CYS A 147 -11.11 -7.77 -0.32
CA CYS A 147 -10.21 -7.24 -1.34
C CYS A 147 -10.92 -6.23 -2.23
N VAL A 148 -10.32 -5.05 -2.37
CA VAL A 148 -10.87 -3.91 -3.11
C VAL A 148 -9.85 -3.39 -4.11
N ASN A 149 -10.32 -3.12 -5.34
CA ASN A 149 -9.51 -2.48 -6.37
C ASN A 149 -9.92 -1.01 -6.49
N ALA A 150 -8.94 -0.11 -6.44
CA ALA A 150 -9.14 1.28 -6.80
C ALA A 150 -9.38 1.42 -8.30
N SER A 151 -9.94 2.56 -8.74
CA SER A 151 -10.06 2.86 -10.17
C SER A 151 -8.70 3.23 -10.79
N ALA A 152 -7.86 3.92 -10.03
CA ALA A 152 -6.50 4.29 -10.41
C ALA A 152 -5.60 4.10 -9.18
N ASP A 153 -5.12 5.19 -8.61
CA ASP A 153 -4.30 5.12 -7.40
C ASP A 153 -5.10 4.76 -6.14
N ALA A 154 -4.55 3.87 -5.31
CA ALA A 154 -5.18 3.38 -4.10
C ALA A 154 -4.89 4.24 -2.85
N ASP A 155 -3.93 5.17 -2.87
CA ASP A 155 -3.45 5.85 -1.65
C ASP A 155 -4.60 6.51 -0.87
N VAL A 156 -5.47 7.25 -1.56
CA VAL A 156 -6.64 7.90 -0.96
C VAL A 156 -7.68 6.88 -0.49
N MET A 157 -7.87 5.78 -1.22
CA MET A 157 -8.83 4.73 -0.86
C MET A 157 -8.38 3.98 0.40
N ILE A 158 -7.10 3.65 0.49
CA ILE A 158 -6.45 3.04 1.66
C ILE A 158 -6.65 3.95 2.87
N ALA A 159 -6.29 5.24 2.73
CA ALA A 159 -6.45 6.20 3.82
C ALA A 159 -7.90 6.29 4.29
N LYS A 160 -8.86 6.47 3.37
CA LYS A 160 -10.27 6.57 3.71
C LYS A 160 -10.82 5.29 4.36
N LYS A 161 -10.41 4.11 3.91
CA LYS A 161 -10.81 2.85 4.55
C LYS A 161 -10.23 2.70 5.95
N GLY A 162 -8.99 3.13 6.16
CA GLY A 162 -8.39 3.21 7.50
C GLY A 162 -9.21 4.09 8.45
N ILE A 163 -9.63 5.28 7.98
CA ILE A 163 -10.44 6.22 8.77
C ILE A 163 -11.83 5.65 9.04
N GLU A 164 -12.48 5.05 8.04
CA GLU A 164 -13.79 4.42 8.19
C GLU A 164 -13.78 3.35 9.29
N HIS A 165 -12.81 2.43 9.27
CA HIS A 165 -12.68 1.41 10.30
C HIS A 165 -12.23 1.99 11.65
N ALA A 166 -11.42 3.06 11.67
CA ALA A 166 -11.02 3.73 12.91
C ALA A 166 -12.22 4.33 13.68
N ARG A 167 -13.34 4.63 13.00
CA ARG A 167 -14.58 5.05 13.68
C ARG A 167 -15.24 3.92 14.48
N GLU A 168 -14.97 2.67 14.13
CA GLU A 168 -15.59 1.49 14.72
C GLU A 168 -14.65 0.79 15.70
N THR A 169 -13.37 0.67 15.36
CA THR A 169 -12.39 -0.05 16.16
C THR A 169 -10.95 0.44 15.93
N VAL A 170 -10.02 -0.01 16.78
CA VAL A 170 -8.59 0.20 16.60
C VAL A 170 -8.16 -0.34 15.24
N THR A 171 -7.53 0.50 14.44
CA THR A 171 -7.24 0.21 13.03
C THR A 171 -5.77 0.40 12.71
N TYR A 172 -5.19 -0.56 12.00
CA TYR A 172 -3.86 -0.45 11.42
C TYR A 172 -3.95 -0.30 9.91
N VAL A 173 -3.34 0.76 9.38
CA VAL A 173 -3.04 0.91 7.97
C VAL A 173 -1.61 0.46 7.75
N ILE A 174 -1.43 -0.54 6.89
CA ILE A 174 -0.16 -1.20 6.68
C ILE A 174 0.35 -0.86 5.27
N GLY A 175 1.50 -0.20 5.18
CA GLY A 175 2.04 0.24 3.89
C GLY A 175 3.44 0.83 4.01
N GLU A 176 4.01 1.22 2.87
CA GLU A 176 5.38 1.76 2.82
C GLU A 176 5.44 3.18 2.25
N ASP A 177 4.37 3.68 1.61
CA ASP A 177 4.38 5.02 1.03
C ASP A 177 4.17 6.10 2.11
N THR A 178 5.05 7.09 2.15
CA THR A 178 4.94 8.25 3.04
C THR A 178 3.70 9.09 2.72
N ASP A 179 3.20 9.06 1.48
CA ASP A 179 1.97 9.76 1.12
C ASP A 179 0.78 9.26 1.95
N LEU A 180 0.78 7.97 2.35
CA LEU A 180 -0.24 7.43 3.26
C LEU A 180 -0.17 8.09 4.65
N LEU A 181 1.03 8.33 5.20
CA LEU A 181 1.17 9.02 6.49
C LEU A 181 0.54 10.42 6.44
N ALA A 182 0.83 11.17 5.36
CA ALA A 182 0.27 12.51 5.17
C ALA A 182 -1.25 12.48 4.98
N LEU A 183 -1.76 11.55 4.16
CA LEU A 183 -3.20 11.40 3.91
C LEU A 183 -3.95 10.98 5.19
N LEU A 184 -3.39 10.05 5.98
CA LEU A 184 -3.99 9.61 7.24
C LEU A 184 -4.06 10.77 8.24
N CYS A 185 -2.99 11.57 8.35
CA CYS A 185 -3.01 12.76 9.20
C CYS A 185 -4.03 13.81 8.72
N HIS A 186 -4.17 13.98 7.40
CA HIS A 186 -5.12 14.92 6.81
C HIS A 186 -6.58 14.53 7.09
N TYR A 187 -6.92 13.24 6.96
CA TYR A 187 -8.27 12.75 7.15
C TYR A 187 -8.59 12.35 8.60
N ALA A 188 -7.62 12.39 9.52
CA ALA A 188 -7.83 12.03 10.91
C ALA A 188 -8.86 12.95 11.59
N GLU A 189 -9.94 12.36 12.09
CA GLU A 189 -11.01 13.05 12.82
C GLU A 189 -10.82 12.94 14.33
N ARG A 190 -11.37 13.91 15.08
CA ARG A 190 -11.40 13.84 16.55
C ARG A 190 -12.44 12.81 17.00
N GLY A 191 -12.12 12.04 18.03
CA GLY A 191 -13.06 11.10 18.66
C GLY A 191 -13.17 9.73 17.97
N MET A 192 -12.31 9.43 17.00
CA MET A 192 -12.14 8.07 16.49
C MET A 192 -11.33 7.21 17.48
N ASN A 193 -11.36 5.89 17.28
CA ASN A 193 -10.43 4.98 17.94
C ASN A 193 -8.99 5.22 17.44
N ASP A 194 -8.05 4.50 18.05
CA ASP A 194 -6.65 4.60 17.67
C ASP A 194 -6.41 4.09 16.25
N LEU A 195 -5.79 4.94 15.45
CA LEU A 195 -5.37 4.67 14.09
C LEU A 195 -3.84 4.63 14.05
N TYR A 196 -3.31 3.53 13.55
CA TYR A 196 -1.87 3.33 13.40
C TYR A 196 -1.50 3.22 11.93
N PHE A 197 -0.40 3.85 11.52
CA PHE A 197 0.24 3.57 10.25
C PHE A 197 1.50 2.75 10.50
N LYS A 198 1.57 1.53 9.97
CA LYS A 198 2.64 0.57 10.25
C LYS A 198 3.33 0.13 8.98
N SER A 199 4.66 0.17 8.98
CA SER A 199 5.43 -0.49 7.93
C SER A 199 5.26 -2.00 8.01
N SER A 200 5.15 -2.66 6.86
CA SER A 200 5.03 -4.12 6.81
C SER A 200 6.39 -4.82 6.94
N LYS A 201 7.48 -4.10 7.20
CA LYS A 201 8.79 -4.66 7.55
C LYS A 201 8.84 -4.94 9.06
N GLU A 202 9.65 -5.91 9.48
CA GLU A 202 9.73 -6.33 10.88
C GLU A 202 10.36 -5.27 11.79
N ASP A 203 11.32 -4.49 11.27
CA ASP A 203 11.98 -3.35 11.90
C ASP A 203 11.37 -1.99 11.50
N GLY A 204 10.18 -2.03 10.90
CA GLY A 204 9.51 -0.85 10.36
C GLY A 204 8.90 0.05 11.43
N LYS A 205 8.86 1.37 11.16
CA LYS A 205 8.20 2.35 12.04
C LYS A 205 6.69 2.09 12.14
N CYS A 206 6.13 2.33 13.32
CA CYS A 206 4.69 2.35 13.58
C CYS A 206 4.31 3.73 14.11
N TRP A 207 3.33 4.38 13.50
CA TRP A 207 2.94 5.75 13.77
C TRP A 207 1.54 5.78 14.36
N HIS A 208 1.37 6.33 15.56
CA HIS A 208 0.06 6.60 16.12
C HIS A 208 -0.50 7.88 15.51
N ILE A 209 -1.34 7.74 14.48
CA ILE A 209 -1.81 8.85 13.64
C ILE A 209 -2.54 9.90 14.46
N ASN A 210 -3.33 9.51 15.46
CA ASN A 210 -4.05 10.45 16.30
C ASN A 210 -3.09 11.44 17.00
N SER A 211 -1.97 10.94 17.52
CA SER A 211 -0.94 11.77 18.14
C SER A 211 -0.11 12.56 17.12
N VAL A 212 0.26 11.93 16.00
CA VAL A 212 1.04 12.57 14.93
C VAL A 212 0.27 13.74 14.33
N ALA A 213 -1.02 13.57 14.03
CA ALA A 213 -1.86 14.62 13.45
C ALA A 213 -1.96 15.84 14.36
N VAL A 214 -2.07 15.64 15.69
CA VAL A 214 -2.06 16.73 16.68
C VAL A 214 -0.71 17.46 16.69
N ALA A 215 0.39 16.70 16.72
CA ALA A 215 1.73 17.27 16.74
C ALA A 215 2.02 18.09 15.47
N VAL A 216 1.68 17.56 14.30
CA VAL A 216 1.86 18.24 13.00
C VAL A 216 0.99 19.50 12.92
N ALA A 217 -0.27 19.45 13.36
CA ALA A 217 -1.15 20.61 13.38
C ALA A 217 -0.68 21.73 14.35
N SER A 218 0.03 21.35 15.41
CA SER A 218 0.62 22.28 16.38
C SER A 218 1.95 22.88 15.95
N CYS A 219 2.56 22.40 14.86
CA CYS A 219 3.85 22.85 14.36
C CYS A 219 3.65 23.95 13.29
N PRO A 220 4.06 25.21 13.53
CA PRO A 220 3.83 26.32 12.60
C PRO A 220 4.55 26.18 11.24
N CYS A 221 5.49 25.25 11.11
CA CYS A 221 6.43 25.16 9.99
C CYS A 221 6.12 24.06 8.96
N THR A 222 5.10 23.22 9.18
CA THR A 222 4.80 22.06 8.31
C THR A 222 3.54 22.19 7.46
N LEU A 223 2.79 23.29 7.62
CA LEU A 223 1.85 23.73 6.58
C LEU A 223 2.67 24.47 5.51
N TRP A 224 2.76 23.91 4.31
CA TRP A 224 3.39 24.47 3.10
C TRP A 224 4.90 24.22 2.92
N MET A 225 5.27 22.96 2.64
CA MET A 225 6.34 22.65 1.68
C MET A 225 5.84 21.70 0.60
#